data_AF-A0A0Q6RJA1-F1
#
_entry.id   AF-A0A0Q6RJA1-F1
#
_cell.length_a   1.000
_cell.length_b   1.000
_cell.length_c   1.000
_cell.angle_alpha   90.00
_cell.angle_beta   90.00
_cell.angle_gamma   90.00
#
_symmetry.space_group_name_H-M   'P 1'
#
loop_
_entity.id
_entity.type
_entity.pdbx_description
1 polymer ?
#
loop_
_entity_poly.entity_id
_entity_poly.type
_entity_poly.pdbx_seq_one_letter_code
_entity_poly.pdbx_strand_id
1 'polypeptide(L)' 'MTEPSEMIAWLDRRIASAVTWLDNFGHRSKKPRPEGEIETKEYDIARFEEIKAAYVKALDRRGKAA' A
#
# COMPACT_ATOMS: atom_id res chain seq x y z
N MET A 1 -12.34 -14.50 10.32
CA MET A 1 -11.41 -13.98 9.29
C MET A 1 -11.90 -12.60 8.92
N THR A 2 -11.01 -11.63 8.73
CA THR A 2 -11.37 -10.29 8.21
C THR A 2 -12.08 -10.43 6.87
N GLU A 3 -13.14 -9.66 6.65
CA GLU A 3 -13.86 -9.70 5.38
C GLU A 3 -12.95 -9.24 4.23
N PRO A 4 -13.05 -9.82 3.02
CA PRO A 4 -12.14 -9.47 1.93
C PRO A 4 -12.18 -7.98 1.56
N SER A 5 -13.34 -7.35 1.63
CA SER A 5 -13.52 -5.91 1.41
C SER A 5 -12.81 -5.08 2.49
N GLU A 6 -12.84 -5.51 3.75
CA GLU A 6 -12.15 -4.85 4.85
C GLU A 6 -10.63 -4.92 4.69
N MET A 7 -10.10 -6.05 4.24
CA MET A 7 -8.67 -6.23 3.94
C MET A 7 -8.22 -5.30 2.81
N ILE A 8 -8.99 -5.21 1.72
CA ILE A 8 -8.69 -4.31 0.61
C ILE A 8 -8.73 -2.84 1.07
N ALA A 9 -9.76 -2.46 1.81
CA ALA A 9 -9.89 -1.10 2.35
C ALA A 9 -8.74 -0.75 3.31
N TRP A 10 -8.26 -1.71 4.09
CA TRP A 10 -7.09 -1.51 4.95
C TRP A 10 -5.82 -1.27 4.12
N LEU A 11 -5.57 -2.07 3.08
CA LEU A 11 -4.41 -1.88 2.18
C LEU A 11 -4.45 -0.50 1.51
N ASP A 12 -5.63 -0.07 1.04
CA ASP A 12 -5.80 1.24 0.43
C ASP A 12 -5.48 2.40 1.38
N ARG A 13 -5.92 2.30 2.65
CA ARG A 13 -5.57 3.30 3.66
C ARG A 13 -4.07 3.33 3.95
N ARG A 14 -3.39 2.18 3.95
CA ARG A 14 -1.93 2.09 4.17
C ARG A 14 -1.16 2.74 3.02
N ILE A 15 -1.54 2.45 1.79
CA ILE A 15 -0.95 3.06 0.58
C ILE A 15 -1.17 4.58 0.61
N ALA A 16 -2.41 5.04 0.79
CA ALA A 16 -2.73 6.46 0.82
C ALA A 16 -1.97 7.21 1.93
N SER A 17 -1.83 6.60 3.11
CA SER A 17 -1.06 7.17 4.21
C SER A 17 0.43 7.31 3.88
N ALA A 18 1.03 6.33 3.21
CA ALA A 18 2.45 6.37 2.84
C ALA A 18 2.69 7.39 1.71
N VAL A 19 1.80 7.45 0.71
CA VAL A 19 1.83 8.47 -0.36
C VAL A 19 1.73 9.87 0.23
N THR A 20 0.74 10.10 1.11
CA THR A 20 0.58 11.41 1.78
C THR A 20 1.81 11.78 2.59
N TRP A 21 2.47 10.81 3.22
CA TRP A 21 3.71 11.06 3.94
C TRP A 21 4.82 11.50 2.97
N LEU A 22 5.00 10.83 1.84
CA LEU A 22 6.00 11.18 0.83
C LEU A 22 5.74 12.54 0.17
N ASP A 23 4.48 12.92 -0.04
CA ASP A 23 4.14 14.25 -0.56
C ASP A 23 4.60 15.37 0.39
N ASN A 24 4.51 15.13 1.69
CA ASN A 24 4.89 16.10 2.72
C ASN A 24 6.40 16.08 3.04
N PHE A 25 7.04 14.91 2.93
CA PHE A 25 8.36 14.64 3.54
C PHE A 25 9.37 13.95 2.61
N GLY A 26 9.00 13.61 1.39
CA GLY A 26 9.86 12.94 0.41
C GLY A 26 10.94 13.86 -0.17
N HIS A 27 11.72 13.35 -1.13
CA HIS A 27 12.93 14.01 -1.64
C HIS A 27 12.70 15.44 -2.14
N ARG A 28 11.52 15.75 -2.66
CA ARG A 28 11.16 17.07 -3.22
C ARG A 28 10.51 18.02 -2.20
N SER A 29 10.35 17.60 -0.96
CA SER A 29 9.76 18.43 0.09
C SER A 29 10.74 19.54 0.54
N LYS A 30 10.20 20.58 1.18
CA LYS A 30 11.01 21.70 1.73
C LYS A 30 12.01 21.25 2.81
N LYS A 31 11.70 20.16 3.51
CA LYS A 31 12.52 19.54 4.56
C LYS A 31 12.42 18.01 4.42
N PRO A 32 13.18 17.41 3.50
CA PRO A 32 13.12 15.98 3.28
C PRO A 32 13.58 15.25 4.55
N ARG A 33 12.91 14.12 4.83
CA ARG A 33 13.33 13.19 5.89
C ARG A 33 14.58 12.42 5.43
N PRO A 34 15.27 11.73 6.35
CA PRO A 34 16.41 10.90 6.00
C PRO A 34 16.07 9.88 4.90
N GLU A 35 17.04 9.62 4.02
CA GLU A 35 16.87 8.75 2.84
C GLU A 35 16.25 7.40 3.20
N GLY A 36 16.76 6.72 4.22
CA GLY A 36 16.23 5.43 4.65
C GLY A 36 14.77 5.46 5.10
N GLU A 37 14.27 6.59 5.62
CA GLU A 37 12.83 6.72 5.93
C GLU A 37 11.99 6.86 4.67
N ILE A 38 12.51 7.59 3.67
CA ILE A 38 11.86 7.78 2.37
C ILE A 38 11.82 6.45 1.60
N GLU A 39 12.95 5.77 1.48
CA GLU A 39 13.07 4.44 0.84
C GLU A 39 12.12 3.43 1.50
N THR A 40 12.00 3.46 2.82
CA THR A 40 11.05 2.59 3.54
C THR A 40 9.61 2.86 3.11
N LYS A 41 9.23 4.13 2.90
CA LYS A 41 7.86 4.50 2.52
C LYS A 41 7.57 4.16 1.05
N GLU A 42 8.55 4.33 0.16
CA GLU A 42 8.46 3.90 -1.23
C GLU A 42 8.33 2.38 -1.34
N TYR A 43 9.14 1.64 -0.56
CA TYR A 43 9.05 0.20 -0.44
C TYR A 43 7.68 -0.24 0.10
N ASP A 44 7.19 0.39 1.17
CA ASP A 44 5.88 0.11 1.76
C ASP A 44 4.76 0.23 0.70
N ILE A 45 4.76 1.30 -0.09
CA ILE A 45 3.76 1.52 -1.15
C ILE A 45 3.82 0.39 -2.17
N ALA A 46 4.99 0.16 -2.77
CA ALA A 46 5.17 -0.87 -3.80
C ALA A 46 4.75 -2.25 -3.27
N ARG A 47 5.10 -2.56 -2.02
CA ARG A 47 4.78 -3.85 -1.39
C ARG A 47 3.28 -3.99 -1.11
N PHE A 48 2.61 -2.93 -0.63
CA PHE A 48 1.17 -2.99 -0.38
C PHE A 48 0.37 -3.08 -1.67
N GLU A 49 0.78 -2.40 -2.74
CA GLU A 49 0.16 -2.51 -4.05
C GLU A 49 0.27 -3.94 -4.62
N GLU A 50 1.45 -4.56 -4.51
CA GLU A 50 1.67 -5.95 -4.90
C GLU A 50 0.76 -6.91 -4.13
N ILE A 51 0.71 -6.76 -2.79
CA ILE A 51 -0.15 -7.58 -1.92
C ILE A 51 -1.62 -7.41 -2.29
N LYS A 52 -2.08 -6.17 -2.51
CA LYS A 52 -3.46 -5.89 -2.92
C LYS A 52 -3.79 -6.58 -4.24
N ALA A 53 -2.93 -6.46 -5.24
CA ALA A 53 -3.13 -7.10 -6.54
C ALA A 53 -3.19 -8.63 -6.42
N ALA A 54 -2.26 -9.24 -5.67
CA ALA A 54 -2.25 -10.68 -5.43
C ALA A 54 -3.50 -11.16 -4.68
N TYR A 55 -3.94 -10.40 -3.68
CA TYR A 55 -5.13 -10.71 -2.89
C TYR A 55 -6.40 -10.67 -3.73
N VAL A 56 -6.61 -9.61 -4.51
CA VAL A 56 -7.76 -9.49 -5.43
C VAL A 56 -7.77 -10.63 -6.45
N LYS A 57 -6.60 -10.98 -7.01
CA LYS A 57 -6.46 -12.13 -7.93
C LYS A 57 -6.82 -13.46 -7.28
N ALA A 58 -6.48 -13.64 -6.00
CA ALA A 58 -6.84 -14.85 -5.25
C ALA A 58 -8.36 -14.93 -4.99
N LEU A 59 -9.00 -13.80 -4.67
CA LEU A 59 -10.46 -13.74 -4.49
C LEU A 59 -11.21 -14.06 -5.78
N ASP A 60 -10.79 -13.48 -6.91
CA ASP A 60 -11.39 -13.76 -8.23
C ASP A 60 -11.29 -15.24 -8.59
N ARG A 61 -10.12 -15.87 -8.35
CA ARG A 61 -9.95 -17.32 -8.54
C ARG A 61 -10.89 -18.14 -7.67
N ARG A 62 -11.08 -17.73 -6.40
CA ARG A 62 -11.99 -18.42 -5.47
C ARG A 62 -13.45 -18.28 -5.91
N GLY A 63 -13.85 -17.11 -6.43
CA GLY A 63 -15.19 -16.88 -6.95
C GLY A 63 -15.50 -17.66 -8.23
N LYS A 64 -14.51 -17.89 -9.10
CA LYS A 64 -14.65 -18.68 -10.34
C LYS A 64 -14.68 -20.19 -10.14
N ALA A 65 -14.21 -20.67 -8.99
CA ALA A 65 -14.20 -22.09 -8.64
C ALA A 65 -15.45 -22.52 -7.85
N ALA A 66 -16.42 -21.62 -7.66
CA ALA A 66 -17.67 -21.83 -6.91
C ALA A 66 -18.87 -21.95 -7.83
#